data_AF-D3AMF2-F1
#
_entry.id   AF-D3AMF2-F1
#
_cell.length_a   1.000
_cell.length_b   1.000
_cell.length_c   1.000
_cell.angle_alpha   90.00
_cell.angle_beta   90.00
_cell.angle_gamma   90.00
#
_symmetry.space_group_name_H-M   'P 1'
#
loop_
_entity.id
_entity.type
_entity.pdbx_description
1 polymer ?
#
loop_
_entity_poly.entity_id
_entity_poly.type
_entity_poly.pdbx_seq_one_letter_code
_entity_poly.pdbx_strand_id
1 'polypeptide(L)'
;MDMAKGDTIMQCSSLEEVRSNIDRIDNEIIKLIAERGNYVIQASKFKKNEAGVKAPDRVEAVIAKVRKKAEEYGADADMVEALYREMISRFVNMELQEFSKK
;
A
#
# COMPACT_ATOMS: atom_id res chain seq x y z
N MET A 1 -19.88 22.48 1.39
CA MET A 1 -19.25 21.30 0.76
C MET A 1 -17.83 21.31 1.24
N ASP A 2 -17.64 20.79 2.45
CA ASP A 2 -16.43 20.95 3.24
C ASP A 2 -15.36 19.97 2.74
N MET A 3 -14.31 20.52 2.15
CA MET A 3 -13.08 19.80 1.89
C MET A 3 -12.51 19.40 3.25
N ALA A 4 -12.34 18.10 3.47
CA ALA A 4 -11.72 17.57 4.67
C ALA A 4 -10.34 18.25 4.84
N LYS A 5 -10.19 18.97 5.96
CA LYS A 5 -8.94 19.57 6.40
C LYS A 5 -7.88 18.48 6.47
N GLY A 6 -7.03 18.39 5.45
CA GLY A 6 -5.72 17.76 5.61
C GLY A 6 -5.01 18.54 6.71
N ASP A 7 -4.49 17.83 7.71
CA ASP A 7 -3.69 18.43 8.76
C ASP A 7 -2.66 19.37 8.12
N THR A 8 -2.68 20.64 8.52
CA THR A 8 -1.80 21.67 7.98
C THR A 8 -0.37 21.16 8.05
N ILE A 9 0.26 20.91 6.90
CA ILE A 9 1.65 20.48 6.83
C ILE A 9 2.48 21.51 7.59
N MET A 10 3.27 21.06 8.57
CA MET A 10 4.20 21.92 9.27
C MET A 10 5.16 22.55 8.26
N GLN A 11 5.23 23.88 8.23
CA GLN A 11 6.24 24.57 7.44
C GLN A 11 7.61 24.35 8.10
N CYS A 12 8.49 23.61 7.43
CA CYS A 12 9.85 23.38 7.91
C CYS A 12 10.73 24.61 7.64
N SER A 13 11.60 24.93 8.59
CA SER A 13 12.56 26.03 8.56
C SER A 13 13.96 25.59 8.16
N SER A 14 14.22 24.28 8.14
CA SER A 14 15.51 23.69 7.76
C SER A 14 15.36 22.37 7.00
N LEU A 15 16.41 21.98 6.29
CA LEU A 15 16.48 20.67 5.63
C LEU A 15 16.41 19.50 6.62
N GLU A 16 16.92 19.70 7.84
CA GLU A 16 16.88 18.70 8.92
C GLU A 16 15.45 18.46 9.40
N GLU A 17 14.65 19.52 9.54
CA GLU A 17 13.22 19.40 9.89
C GLU A 17 12.42 18.70 8.78
N VAL A 18 12.73 18.98 7.51
CA VAL A 18 12.11 18.28 6.36
C VAL A 18 12.41 16.79 6.43
N ARG A 19 13.69 16.42 6.60
CA ARG A 19 14.11 15.02 6.69
C ARG A 19 13.46 14.31 7.87
N SER A 20 13.42 14.96 9.04
CA SER A 20 12.78 14.40 10.23
C SER A 20 11.29 14.12 10.02
N ASN A 21 10.59 14.98 9.27
CA ASN A 21 9.19 14.74 8.91
C ASN A 21 9.02 13.62 7.90
N ILE A 22 9.92 13.50 6.92
CA ILE A 22 9.94 12.38 5.98
C ILE A 22 10.18 11.07 6.72
N ASP A 23 11.20 11.00 7.59
CA ASP A 23 11.51 9.81 8.39
C ASP A 23 10.31 9.38 9.24
N ARG A 24 9.60 10.34 9.84
CA ARG A 24 8.35 10.07 10.58
C ARG A 24 7.28 9.46 9.67
N ILE A 25 7.07 9.99 8.47
CA ILE A 25 6.09 9.47 7.51
C ILE A 25 6.50 8.06 7.05
N ASP A 26 7.77 7.84 6.74
CA ASP A 26 8.28 6.55 6.30
C ASP A 26 8.09 5.47 7.37
N ASN A 27 8.30 5.81 8.64
CA ASN A 27 8.01 4.90 9.75
C ASN A 27 6.54 4.47 9.79
N GLU A 28 5.59 5.39 9.59
CA GLU A 28 4.17 5.07 9.54
C GLU A 28 3.81 4.25 8.30
N ILE A 29 4.39 4.56 7.14
CA ILE A 29 4.21 3.78 5.91
C ILE A 29 4.69 2.34 6.13
N ILE A 30 5.88 2.13 6.68
CA ILE A 30 6.45 0.80 6.93
C ILE A 30 5.57 0.02 7.91
N LYS A 31 5.08 0.66 8.97
CA LYS A 31 4.16 0.04 9.93
C LYS A 31 2.87 -0.43 9.27
N LEU A 32 2.27 0.40 8.41
CA LEU A 32 1.05 0.06 7.68
C LEU A 32 1.28 -1.03 6.63
N ILE A 33 2.44 -1.05 5.96
CA ILE A 33 2.82 -2.13 5.04
C ILE A 33 2.95 -3.45 5.79
N ALA A 34 3.57 -3.47 6.96
CA ALA A 34 3.69 -4.66 7.80
C ALA A 34 2.32 -5.17 8.26
N GLU A 35 1.45 -4.27 8.73
CA GLU A 35 0.07 -4.62 9.10
C GLU A 35 -0.70 -5.20 7.90
N ARG A 36 -0.60 -4.56 6.73
CA ARG A 36 -1.22 -5.06 5.49
C ARG A 36 -0.70 -6.45 5.13
N GLY A 37 0.60 -6.71 5.29
CA GLY A 37 1.22 -8.01 5.06
C GLY A 37 0.64 -9.11 5.97
N ASN A 38 0.41 -8.81 7.24
CA ASN A 38 -0.24 -9.75 8.17
C ASN A 38 -1.63 -10.16 7.69
N TYR A 39 -2.42 -9.23 7.15
CA TYR A 39 -3.73 -9.57 6.57
C TYR A 39 -3.61 -10.40 5.29
N VAL A 40 -2.58 -10.20 4.47
CA VAL A 40 -2.33 -11.08 3.32
C VAL A 40 -2.03 -12.51 3.78
N ILE A 41 -1.20 -12.68 4.80
CA ILE A 41 -0.90 -14.00 5.39
C ILE A 41 -2.18 -14.66 5.93
N GLN A 42 -3.09 -13.89 6.54
CA GLN A 42 -4.39 -14.44 6.95
C GLN A 42 -5.24 -14.84 5.74
N ALA A 43 -5.30 -13.99 4.71
CA ALA A 43 -6.05 -14.24 3.48
C ALA A 43 -5.57 -15.52 2.77
N SER A 44 -4.26 -15.80 2.79
CA SER A 44 -3.68 -16.98 2.15
C SER A 44 -4.24 -18.30 2.69
N LYS A 45 -4.68 -18.34 3.95
CA LYS A 45 -5.29 -19.53 4.57
C LYS A 45 -6.63 -19.91 3.95
N PHE A 46 -7.31 -18.97 3.29
CA PHE A 46 -8.58 -19.22 2.62
C PHE A 46 -8.45 -19.57 1.14
N LYS A 47 -7.23 -19.47 0.59
CA LYS A 47 -6.98 -19.71 -0.84
C LYS A 47 -6.74 -21.20 -1.08
N LYS A 48 -7.48 -21.77 -2.03
CA LYS A 48 -7.49 -23.22 -2.32
C LYS A 48 -6.52 -23.63 -3.45
N ASN A 49 -6.09 -22.68 -4.28
CA ASN A 49 -5.24 -22.92 -5.45
C ASN A 49 -4.48 -21.64 -5.85
N GLU A 50 -3.51 -21.77 -6.76
CA GLU A 50 -2.70 -20.66 -7.25
C GLU A 50 -3.50 -19.54 -7.94
N ALA A 51 -4.60 -19.88 -8.61
CA ALA A 51 -5.48 -18.89 -9.23
C ALA A 51 -6.09 -17.94 -8.18
N GLY A 52 -6.49 -18.50 -7.03
CA GLY A 52 -6.91 -17.73 -5.86
C GLY A 52 -5.79 -16.92 -5.21
N VAL A 53 -4.52 -17.32 -5.40
CA VAL A 53 -3.34 -16.55 -4.95
C VAL A 53 -3.12 -15.31 -5.80
N LYS A 54 -3.13 -15.46 -7.13
CA LYS A 54 -2.91 -14.35 -8.08
C LYS A 54 -4.08 -13.37 -8.15
N ALA A 55 -5.32 -13.86 -8.11
CA ALA A 55 -6.56 -13.09 -8.03
C ALA A 55 -6.56 -11.76 -8.84
N PRO A 56 -6.38 -11.81 -10.18
CA PRO A 56 -6.17 -10.62 -11.01
C PRO A 56 -7.27 -9.57 -10.89
N ASP A 57 -8.54 -9.99 -10.87
CA ASP A 57 -9.69 -9.07 -10.69
C ASP A 57 -9.62 -8.32 -9.36
N ARG A 58 -9.12 -8.98 -8.30
CA ARG A 58 -8.94 -8.34 -7.00
C ARG A 58 -7.83 -7.31 -7.04
N VAL A 59 -6.74 -7.58 -7.77
CA VAL A 59 -5.63 -6.64 -7.96
C VAL A 59 -6.15 -5.37 -8.63
N GLU A 60 -6.82 -5.48 -9.77
CA GLU A 60 -7.34 -4.31 -10.49
C GLU A 60 -8.38 -3.54 -9.66
N ALA A 61 -9.23 -4.23 -8.89
CA ALA A 61 -10.15 -3.58 -7.97
C ALA A 61 -9.44 -2.83 -6.82
N VAL A 62 -8.26 -3.26 -6.39
CA VAL A 62 -7.43 -2.50 -5.43
C VAL A 62 -6.81 -1.30 -6.13
N ILE A 63 -6.24 -1.48 -7.33
CA ILE A 63 -5.60 -0.42 -8.10
C ILE A 63 -6.58 0.73 -8.39
N ALA A 64 -7.77 0.44 -8.89
CA ALA A 64 -8.79 1.46 -9.14
C ALA A 64 -9.14 2.27 -7.87
N LYS A 65 -9.21 1.63 -6.71
CA LYS A 65 -9.50 2.30 -5.43
C LYS A 65 -8.36 3.20 -4.96
N VAL A 66 -7.11 2.78 -5.14
CA VAL A 66 -5.96 3.56 -4.66
C VAL A 66 -5.65 4.72 -5.60
N ARG A 67 -5.89 4.58 -6.91
CA ARG A 67 -5.84 5.70 -7.86
C ARG A 67 -6.82 6.81 -7.46
N LYS A 68 -8.09 6.44 -7.22
CA LYS A 68 -9.10 7.39 -6.75
C LYS A 68 -8.70 8.08 -5.45
N LYS A 69 -8.16 7.32 -4.48
CA LYS A 69 -7.66 7.89 -3.23
C LYS A 69 -6.45 8.81 -3.45
N ALA A 70 -5.55 8.48 -4.37
CA ALA A 70 -4.41 9.34 -4.70
C ALA A 70 -4.90 10.72 -5.14
N GLU A 71 -5.87 10.75 -6.06
CA GLU A 71 -6.52 11.99 -6.52
C GLU A 71 -7.19 12.74 -5.36
N GLU A 72 -7.95 12.06 -4.50
CA GLU A 72 -8.61 12.65 -3.32
C GLU A 72 -7.61 13.29 -2.34
N TYR A 73 -6.42 12.73 -2.20
CA TYR A 73 -5.37 13.23 -1.30
C TYR A 73 -4.32 14.13 -2.01
N GLY A 74 -4.49 14.41 -3.31
CA GLY A 74 -3.56 15.25 -4.08
C GLY A 74 -2.23 14.59 -4.43
N ALA A 75 -2.16 13.26 -4.43
CA ALA A 75 -1.00 12.50 -4.88
C ALA A 75 -1.10 12.12 -6.37
N ASP A 76 0.04 11.89 -7.01
CA ASP A 76 0.11 11.38 -8.38
C ASP A 76 -0.44 9.93 -8.44
N ALA A 77 -1.51 9.74 -9.20
CA ALA A 77 -2.21 8.46 -9.27
C ALA A 77 -1.37 7.36 -9.93
N ASP A 78 -0.51 7.69 -10.89
CA ASP A 78 0.33 6.72 -11.60
C ASP A 78 1.49 6.26 -10.70
N MET A 79 2.07 7.18 -9.91
CA MET A 79 3.04 6.85 -8.89
C MET A 79 2.46 5.93 -7.81
N VAL A 80 1.26 6.25 -7.30
CA VAL A 80 0.59 5.41 -6.29
C VAL A 80 0.23 4.04 -6.86
N GLU A 81 -0.25 3.96 -8.10
CA GLU A 81 -0.49 2.68 -8.77
C GLU A 81 0.78 1.83 -8.84
N ALA A 82 1.91 2.41 -9.29
CA ALA A 82 3.17 1.70 -9.43
C ALA A 82 3.63 1.09 -8.10
N LEU A 83 3.57 1.86 -7.01
CA LEU A 83 3.88 1.39 -5.66
C LEU A 83 2.98 0.23 -5.23
N TYR A 84 1.67 0.34 -5.47
CA TYR A 84 0.72 -0.70 -5.09
C TYR A 84 0.89 -1.98 -5.91
N ARG A 85 1.18 -1.88 -7.21
CA ARG A 85 1.44 -3.04 -8.05
C ARG A 85 2.69 -3.80 -7.58
N GLU A 86 3.77 -3.09 -7.30
CA GLU A 86 5.00 -3.71 -6.77
C GLU A 86 4.74 -4.38 -5.41
N MET A 87 4.10 -3.68 -4.48
CA MET A 87 3.76 -4.21 -3.16
C MET A 87 2.87 -5.47 -3.26
N ILE A 88 1.82 -5.44 -4.10
CA ILE A 88 0.94 -6.60 -4.32
C ILE A 88 1.73 -7.76 -4.94
N SER A 89 2.56 -7.50 -5.94
CA SER A 89 3.41 -8.52 -6.59
C SER A 89 4.31 -9.23 -5.57
N ARG A 90 4.98 -8.47 -4.68
CA ARG A 90 5.81 -9.03 -3.60
C ARG A 90 5.01 -9.94 -2.68
N PHE A 91 3.81 -9.53 -2.28
CA PHE A 91 2.94 -10.34 -1.43
C PHE A 91 2.45 -11.62 -2.12
N VAL A 92 2.03 -11.54 -3.38
CA VAL A 92 1.62 -12.70 -4.17
C VAL A 92 2.77 -13.69 -4.31
N ASN A 93 3.99 -13.21 -4.59
CA ASN A 93 5.18 -14.07 -4.68
C ASN A 93 5.51 -14.76 -3.36
N MET A 94 5.42 -14.03 -2.23
CA MET A 94 5.57 -14.62 -0.90
C MET A 94 4.53 -15.73 -0.65
N GLU A 95 3.27 -15.49 -1.00
CA GLU A 95 2.20 -16.49 -0.87
C GLU A 95 2.43 -17.72 -1.75
N LEU A 96 2.87 -17.55 -3.00
CA LEU A 96 3.18 -18.66 -3.92
C LEU A 96 4.33 -19.52 -3.40
N GLN A 97 5.38 -18.91 -2.85
CA GLN A 97 6.47 -19.65 -2.21
C GLN A 97 5.98 -20.48 -1.03
N GLU A 98 5.15 -19.91 -0.16
CA GLU A 98 4.56 -20.63 0.97
C GLU A 98 3.59 -21.75 0.53
N PHE A 99 2.86 -21.55 -0.58
CA PHE A 99 2.00 -22.59 -1.14
C PHE A 99 2.81 -23.76 -1.72
N SER A 100 3.93 -23.48 -2.39
CA SER A 100 4.81 -24.52 -2.97
C SER A 100 5.54 -25.40 -1.94
N LYS A 101 5.60 -24.97 -0.68
CA LYS A 101 6.20 -25.74 0.44
C LYS A 101 5.21 -26.67 1.14
N LYS A 102 3.91 -26.58 0.83
CA LYS A 102 2.85 -27.45 1.36
C LYS A 102 2.67 -28.67 0.47
#